data_AF-A0A382VHH6-F1
#
_entry.id   AF-A0A382VHH6-F1
#
_cell.length_a   1.000
_cell.length_b   1.000
_cell.length_c   1.000
_cell.angle_alpha   90.00
_cell.angle_beta   90.00
_cell.angle_gamma   90.00
#
_symmetry.space_group_name_H-M   'P 1'
#
loop_
_entity.id
_entity.type
_entity.pdbx_description
1 polymer ?
#
loop_
_entity_poly.entity_id
_entity_poly.type
_entity_poly.pdbx_seq_one_letter_code
_entity_poly.pdbx_strand_id
1 'polypeptide(L)'
;MVENVLEVVDDLQDQVHSIDEPDLYVEPQTPLEEYQQEIRECREWKEEHPEMWQTIFKDELDVETYAFCILPTETREKLVN
;
A
#
# COMPACT_ATOMS: atom_id res chain seq x y z
N MET A 1 -22.81 -46.28 -24.19
CA MET A 1 -22.84 -46.16 -22.71
C MET A 1 -21.53 -45.64 -22.13
N VAL A 2 -20.36 -45.98 -22.69
CA VAL A 2 -19.05 -45.48 -22.21
C VAL A 2 -18.81 -44.01 -22.59
N GLU A 3 -19.20 -43.58 -23.79
CA GLU A 3 -19.08 -42.19 -24.25
C GLU A 3 -19.83 -41.18 -23.36
N ASN A 4 -21.01 -41.57 -22.88
CA ASN A 4 -21.86 -40.75 -22.03
C ASN A 4 -21.27 -40.57 -20.60
N VAL A 5 -20.38 -41.47 -20.17
CA VAL A 5 -19.67 -41.34 -18.89
C VAL A 5 -18.50 -40.38 -19.01
N LEU A 6 -17.83 -40.33 -20.17
CA LEU A 6 -16.72 -39.41 -20.42
C LEU A 6 -17.21 -37.96 -20.48
N GLU A 7 -18.32 -37.69 -21.18
CA GLU A 7 -18.92 -36.35 -21.22
C GLU A 7 -19.32 -35.86 -19.82
N VAL A 8 -19.90 -36.73 -18.99
CA VAL A 8 -20.27 -36.38 -17.61
C VAL A 8 -19.04 -36.13 -16.73
N VAL A 9 -17.93 -36.84 -16.96
CA VAL A 9 -16.68 -36.66 -16.21
C VAL A 9 -16.01 -35.34 -16.61
N ASP A 10 -15.98 -35.01 -17.89
CA ASP A 10 -15.44 -33.74 -18.39
C ASP A 10 -16.26 -32.54 -17.86
N ASP A 11 -17.59 -32.63 -17.91
CA ASP A 11 -18.49 -31.59 -17.35
C ASP A 11 -18.30 -31.40 -15.84
N LEU A 12 -18.08 -32.49 -15.10
CA LEU A 12 -17.81 -32.44 -13.66
C LEU A 12 -16.42 -31.85 -13.37
N GLN A 13 -15.44 -32.14 -14.20
CA GLN A 13 -14.08 -31.64 -14.04
C GLN A 13 -14.01 -30.14 -14.33
N ASP A 14 -14.72 -29.67 -15.35
CA ASP A 14 -14.89 -28.24 -15.63
C ASP A 14 -15.65 -27.52 -14.51
N GLN A 15 -16.69 -28.15 -13.94
CA GLN A 15 -17.36 -27.61 -12.75
C GLN A 15 -16.42 -27.50 -11.55
N VAL A 16 -15.62 -28.53 -11.25
CA VAL A 16 -14.66 -28.50 -10.14
C VAL A 16 -13.61 -27.41 -10.34
N HIS A 17 -13.09 -27.23 -11.56
CA HIS A 17 -12.16 -26.15 -11.86
C HIS A 17 -12.82 -24.75 -11.83
N SER A 18 -14.12 -24.65 -12.07
CA SER A 18 -14.87 -23.39 -11.91
C SER A 18 -15.16 -23.01 -10.46
N ILE A 19 -15.06 -23.99 -9.53
CA ILE A 19 -15.26 -23.82 -8.08
C ILE A 19 -13.93 -23.50 -7.37
N ASP A 20 -12.81 -23.47 -8.10
CA ASP A 20 -11.51 -22.98 -7.61
C ASP A 20 -11.58 -21.45 -7.45
N GLU A 21 -12.41 -21.00 -6.50
CA GLU A 21 -12.51 -19.62 -6.09
C GLU A 21 -11.12 -19.19 -5.60
N PRO A 22 -10.57 -18.07 -6.10
CA PRO A 22 -9.31 -17.56 -5.58
C PRO A 22 -9.49 -17.36 -4.07
N ASP A 23 -8.51 -17.81 -3.29
CA ASP A 23 -8.56 -17.66 -1.83
C ASP A 23 -8.80 -16.18 -1.48
N LEU A 24 -10.04 -15.87 -1.08
CA LEU A 24 -10.50 -14.51 -0.78
C LEU A 24 -9.97 -14.04 0.58
N TYR A 25 -9.38 -14.93 1.37
CA TYR A 25 -8.83 -14.62 2.68
C TYR A 25 -7.41 -14.07 2.51
N VAL A 26 -7.34 -12.76 2.38
CA VAL A 26 -6.08 -12.04 2.61
C VAL A 26 -5.83 -12.01 4.11
N GLU A 27 -4.66 -12.48 4.54
CA GLU A 27 -4.26 -12.37 5.93
C GLU A 27 -4.24 -10.88 6.33
N PRO A 28 -4.93 -10.48 7.42
CA PRO A 28 -4.91 -9.10 7.85
C PRO A 28 -3.47 -8.72 8.20
N GLN A 29 -3.09 -7.51 7.79
CA GLN A 29 -1.77 -6.99 8.10
C GLN A 29 -1.58 -6.89 9.60
N THR A 30 -0.36 -7.14 10.04
CA THR A 30 0.01 -6.80 11.41
C THR A 30 0.03 -5.28 11.59
N PRO A 31 -0.16 -4.75 12.81
CA PRO A 31 -0.10 -3.31 13.05
C PRO A 31 1.21 -2.64 12.60
N LEU A 32 2.31 -3.39 12.58
CA LEU A 32 3.58 -2.89 12.08
C LEU A 32 3.60 -2.76 10.55
N GLU A 33 3.00 -3.72 9.84
CA GLU A 33 2.89 -3.70 8.38
C GLU A 33 1.97 -2.57 7.92
N GLU A 34 0.83 -2.39 8.60
CA GLU A 34 -0.09 -1.26 8.35
C GLU A 34 0.65 0.07 8.52
N TYR A 35 1.36 0.24 9.64
CA TYR A 35 2.15 1.45 9.89
C TYR A 35 3.21 1.70 8.80
N GLN A 36 3.93 0.65 8.39
CA GLN A 36 4.95 0.79 7.34
C GLN A 36 4.34 1.10 5.97
N GLN A 37 3.14 0.57 5.68
CA GLN A 37 2.39 0.91 4.48
C GLN A 37 1.94 2.37 4.50
N GLU A 38 1.32 2.84 5.58
CA GLU A 38 0.87 4.22 5.72
C GLU A 38 2.03 5.23 5.53
N ILE A 39 3.20 4.94 6.11
CA ILE A 39 4.38 5.79 5.95
C ILE A 39 4.87 5.83 4.50
N ARG A 40 4.78 4.70 3.79
CA ARG A 40 5.17 4.62 2.37
C ARG A 40 4.20 5.42 1.51
N GLU A 41 2.90 5.21 1.68
CA GLU A 41 1.85 5.91 0.95
C GLU A 41 1.93 7.42 1.20
N CYS A 42 2.20 7.86 2.44
CA CYS A 42 2.42 9.27 2.75
C CYS A 42 3.60 9.87 1.98
N ARG A 43 4.70 9.12 1.82
CA ARG A 43 5.88 9.58 1.08
C ARG A 43 5.60 9.67 -0.42
N GLU A 44 4.95 8.65 -0.97
CA GLU A 44 4.53 8.62 -2.37
C GLU A 44 3.58 9.79 -2.67
N TRP A 45 2.57 10.01 -1.82
CA TRP A 45 1.64 11.12 -1.98
C TRP A 45 2.32 12.49 -1.90
N LYS A 46 3.31 12.65 -1.01
CA LYS A 46 4.14 13.88 -0.95
C LYS A 46 4.93 14.10 -2.23
N GLU A 47 5.49 13.05 -2.83
CA GLU A 47 6.26 13.14 -4.08
C GLU A 47 5.37 13.47 -5.27
N GLU A 48 4.17 12.90 -5.33
CA GLU A 48 3.19 13.12 -6.40
C GLU A 48 2.49 14.48 -6.30
N HIS A 49 2.30 14.99 -5.08
CA HIS A 49 1.53 16.20 -4.81
C HIS A 49 2.27 17.19 -3.90
N PRO A 50 3.45 17.69 -4.30
CA PRO A 50 4.28 18.55 -3.46
C PRO A 50 3.61 19.90 -3.15
N GLU A 51 2.78 20.43 -4.06
CA GLU A 51 2.08 21.71 -3.88
C GLU A 51 0.94 21.61 -2.85
N MET A 52 0.18 20.51 -2.89
CA MET A 52 -0.87 20.25 -1.89
C MET A 52 -0.26 19.92 -0.53
N TRP A 53 0.82 19.14 -0.50
CA TRP A 53 1.58 18.88 0.73
C TRP A 53 2.06 20.19 1.36
N GLN A 54 2.69 21.08 0.58
CA GLN A 54 3.14 22.37 1.08
C GLN A 54 1.99 23.27 1.52
N THR A 55 0.80 23.15 0.94
CA THR A 55 -0.37 23.99 1.28
C THR A 55 -1.04 23.51 2.57
N ILE A 56 -1.26 22.20 2.71
CA ILE A 56 -1.89 21.60 3.90
C ILE A 56 -0.98 21.76 5.11
N PHE A 57 0.32 21.49 4.93
CA PHE A 57 1.26 21.57 6.04
C PHE A 57 1.86 22.98 6.22
N LYS A 58 1.65 23.96 5.34
CA LYS A 58 2.10 25.35 5.62
C LYS A 58 1.41 25.96 6.82
N ASP A 59 0.14 25.62 7.01
CA ASP A 59 -0.69 26.22 8.05
C ASP A 59 -0.56 25.48 9.39
N GLU A 60 -0.20 24.19 9.37
CA GLU A 60 0.06 23.39 10.59
C GLU A 60 1.53 23.35 11.03
N LEU A 61 2.47 23.57 10.11
CA LEU A 61 3.90 23.51 10.39
C LEU A 61 4.38 24.91 10.82
N ASP A 62 4.84 25.03 12.06
CA ASP A 62 5.41 26.29 12.53
C ASP A 62 6.63 26.72 11.70
N VAL A 63 6.92 28.03 11.72
CA VAL A 63 7.96 28.64 10.89
C VAL A 63 9.33 28.05 11.21
N GLU A 64 9.54 27.67 12.47
CA GLU A 64 10.73 27.04 13.00
C GLU A 64 10.95 25.65 12.39
N THR A 65 9.90 24.82 12.34
CA THR A 65 9.94 23.49 11.74
C THR A 65 10.11 23.58 10.23
N TYR A 66 9.45 24.55 9.57
CA TYR A 66 9.67 24.81 8.14
C TYR A 66 11.13 25.18 7.87
N ALA A 67 11.68 26.15 8.60
CA ALA A 67 13.06 26.57 8.47
C ALA A 67 14.04 25.40 8.69
N PHE A 68 13.78 24.55 9.69
CA PHE A 68 14.56 23.34 9.93
C PHE A 68 14.48 22.36 8.77
N CYS A 69 13.30 22.10 8.20
CA CYS A 69 13.11 21.16 7.11
C CYS A 69 13.83 21.58 5.81
N ILE A 70 13.99 22.89 5.56
CA ILE A 70 14.67 23.42 4.36
C ILE A 70 16.20 23.29 4.47
N LEU A 71 16.75 23.13 5.67
CA LEU A 71 18.20 23.02 5.84
C LEU A 71 18.76 21.77 5.11
N PRO A 72 19.99 21.85 4.58
CA PRO A 72 20.70 20.69 4.07
C PRO A 72 20.78 19.57 5.11
N THR A 73 20.70 18.31 4.67
CA THR A 73 20.73 17.13 5.56
C THR A 73 21.91 17.16 6.53
N GLU A 74 23.11 17.50 6.06
CA GLU A 74 24.31 17.64 6.90
C GLU A 74 24.13 18.66 8.04
N THR A 75 23.42 19.76 7.77
CA THR A 75 23.15 20.80 8.77
C THR A 75 22.09 20.37 9.77
N ARG A 76 21.03 19.68 9.31
CA ARG A 76 19.99 19.14 10.19
C ARG A 76 20.58 18.13 11.17
N GLU A 77 21.38 17.18 10.69
CA GLU A 77 22.01 16.15 11.53
C GLU A 77 22.90 16.72 12.65
N LYS A 78 23.53 17.88 12.43
CA LYS A 78 24.31 18.59 13.45
C LYS A 78 23.46 19.30 14.51
N LEU A 79 22.20 19.60 14.21
CA LEU A 79 21.27 20.29 15.11
C LEU A 79 20.43 19.32 15.97
N VAL A 80 20.36 18.03 15.60
CA VAL A 80 19.63 16.99 16.35
C VAL A 80 20.54 16.15 17.26
N ASN A 81 21.76 16.62 17.53
CA ASN A 81 22.74 16.02 18.46
C ASN A 81 23.18 17.05 19.51
#